data_AF-A0A924HAV6-F1
#
_entry.id   AF-A0A924HAV6-F1
#
_cell.length_a   1.000
_cell.length_b   1.000
_cell.length_c   1.000
_cell.angle_alpha   90.00
_cell.angle_beta   90.00
_cell.angle_gamma   90.00
#
_symmetry.space_group_name_H-M   'P 1'
#
loop_
_entity.id
_entity.type
_entity.pdbx_description
1 polymer ?
#
loop_
_entity_poly.entity_id
_entity_poly.type
_entity_poly.pdbx_seq_one_letter_code
_entity_poly.pdbx_strand_id
1 'polypeptide(L)' 'MNAPLHREIPADILNSAQALSQVTAQWDGDIVRQITDYIAIPAKSPTFDSDWAQHGFIDTVMRNAASWVEAQ' A
#
# COMPACT_ATOMS: atom_id res chain seq x y z
N MET A 1 -10.48 -38.14 -27.42
CA MET A 1 -11.18 -36.87 -27.69
C MET A 1 -10.78 -35.92 -26.56
N ASN A 2 -9.83 -35.02 -26.79
CA ASN A 2 -9.33 -34.14 -25.73
C ASN A 2 -10.27 -32.94 -25.64
N ALA A 3 -10.97 -32.79 -24.52
CA ALA A 3 -11.75 -31.59 -24.23
C ALA A 3 -10.78 -30.38 -24.17
N PRO A 4 -11.16 -29.20 -24.70
CA PRO A 4 -10.29 -28.04 -24.67
C PRO A 4 -10.13 -27.58 -23.22
N LEU A 5 -8.97 -27.87 -22.64
CA LEU A 5 -8.54 -27.31 -21.37
C LEU A 5 -8.25 -25.82 -21.60
N HIS A 6 -8.91 -24.99 -20.79
CA HIS A 6 -8.75 -23.54 -20.70
C HIS A 6 -9.27 -22.71 -21.88
N ARG A 7 -10.32 -21.92 -21.59
CA ARG A 7 -10.57 -20.65 -22.27
C ARG A 7 -9.37 -19.75 -21.91
N GLU A 8 -8.37 -19.70 -22.78
CA GLU A 8 -7.21 -18.81 -22.64
C GLU A 8 -7.73 -17.38 -22.45
N ILE A 9 -7.40 -16.76 -21.31
CA ILE A 9 -7.64 -15.33 -21.12
C ILE A 9 -6.77 -14.64 -22.18
N PRO A 10 -7.34 -13.84 -23.09
CA PRO A 10 -6.54 -13.13 -24.08
C PRO A 10 -5.43 -12.35 -23.40
N ALA A 11 -4.21 -12.44 -23.92
CA ALA A 11 -3.04 -11.78 -23.32
C ALA A 11 -3.25 -10.26 -23.14
N ASP A 12 -4.10 -9.66 -23.97
CA ASP A 12 -4.46 -8.24 -23.92
C ASP A 12 -5.37 -7.86 -22.73
N ILE A 13 -6.00 -8.83 -22.05
CA ILE A 13 -6.84 -8.55 -20.86
C ILE A 13 -5.98 -8.25 -19.63
N LEU A 14 -4.79 -8.86 -19.52
CA LEU A 14 -3.88 -8.67 -18.38
C LEU A 14 -2.49 -8.25 -18.88
N ASN A 15 -2.28 -6.94 -19.03
CA ASN A 15 -1.00 -6.38 -19.42
C ASN A 15 -0.08 -6.17 -18.20
N SER A 16 0.70 -7.19 -17.86
CA SER A 16 1.63 -7.14 -16.73
C SER A 16 2.75 -6.10 -16.90
N ALA A 17 3.20 -5.84 -18.13
CA ALA A 17 4.23 -4.84 -18.40
C ALA A 17 3.73 -3.42 -18.12
N GLN A 18 2.49 -3.12 -18.52
CA GLN A 18 1.85 -1.84 -18.20
C GLN A 18 1.62 -1.69 -16.69
N ALA A 19 1.10 -2.74 -16.03
CA ALA A 19 0.90 -2.72 -14.58
C ALA A 19 2.22 -2.47 -13.84
N LEU A 20 3.30 -3.14 -14.23
CA LEU A 20 4.62 -2.92 -13.64
C LEU A 20 5.08 -1.47 -13.83
N SER A 21 4.98 -0.93 -15.03
CA SER A 21 5.38 0.47 -15.29
C SER A 21 4.61 1.47 -14.44
N GLN A 22 3.31 1.27 -14.24
CA GLN A 22 2.47 2.15 -13.42
C GLN A 22 2.82 2.03 -11.93
N VAL A 23 2.96 0.80 -11.43
CA VAL A 23 3.33 0.54 -10.04
C VAL A 23 4.71 1.10 -9.72
N THR A 24 5.69 0.92 -10.61
CA THR A 24 7.04 1.48 -10.42
C THR A 24 7.00 3.00 -10.35
N ALA A 25 6.27 3.68 -11.24
CA ALA A 25 6.15 5.13 -11.21
C ALA A 25 5.49 5.64 -9.91
N GLN A 26 4.42 4.98 -9.45
CA GLN A 26 3.77 5.33 -8.19
C GLN A 26 4.66 5.04 -6.97
N TRP A 27 5.42 3.94 -7.04
CA TRP A 27 6.33 3.53 -5.99
C TRP A 27 7.40 4.58 -5.74
N ASP A 28 8.11 4.96 -6.80
CA ASP A 28 9.22 5.91 -6.74
C ASP A 28 8.73 7.35 -6.54
N GLY A 29 7.57 7.70 -7.11
CA GLY A 29 7.04 9.06 -7.09
C GLY A 29 6.36 9.46 -5.77
N ASP A 30 5.76 8.52 -5.05
CA ASP A 30 4.98 8.85 -3.85
C ASP A 30 5.09 7.81 -2.72
N ILE A 31 4.88 6.51 -2.99
CA ILE A 31 4.76 5.50 -1.92
C ILE A 31 6.01 5.46 -1.03
N VAL A 32 7.21 5.52 -1.60
CA VAL A 32 8.46 5.53 -0.80
C VAL A 32 8.50 6.72 0.16
N ARG A 33 8.04 7.90 -0.28
CA ARG A 33 7.96 9.09 0.58
C ARG A 33 6.93 8.90 1.68
N GLN A 34 5.72 8.40 1.36
CA GLN A 34 4.67 8.14 2.35
C GLN A 34 5.11 7.12 3.41
N ILE A 35 5.81 6.06 3.01
CA ILE A 35 6.40 5.08 3.93
C ILE A 35 7.46 5.74 4.82
N THR A 36 8.30 6.60 4.24
CA THR A 36 9.32 7.36 5.00
C THR A 36 8.68 8.24 6.07
N ASP A 37 7.63 8.98 5.71
CA ASP A 37 6.87 9.83 6.62
C ASP A 37 6.16 8.99 7.71
N TYR A 38 5.64 7.80 7.35
CA TYR A 38 5.02 6.86 8.29
C TYR A 38 6.01 6.33 9.33
N ILE A 39 7.18 5.84 8.92
CA ILE A 39 8.16 5.23 9.84
C ILE A 39 8.83 6.26 10.76
N ALA A 40 8.79 7.55 10.41
CA ALA A 40 9.31 8.63 11.25
C ALA A 40 8.48 8.84 12.53
N ILE A 41 7.22 8.38 12.55
CA ILE A 41 6.34 8.50 13.71
C ILE A 41 6.60 7.33 14.68
N PRO A 42 6.91 7.59 15.96
CA PRO A 42 7.25 6.54 16.93
C PRO A 42 5.99 5.85 17.49
N ALA A 43 5.15 5.30 16.61
CA ALA A 43 3.90 4.61 16.94
C ALA A 43 4.15 3.22 17.55
N LYS A 44 4.62 3.19 18.79
CA LYS A 44 4.80 1.95 19.57
C LYS A 44 3.45 1.29 19.84
N SER A 45 3.41 -0.04 19.81
CA SER A 45 2.20 -0.78 20.15
C SER A 45 1.88 -0.69 21.65
N PRO A 46 0.62 -0.94 22.06
CA PRO A 46 0.20 -0.82 23.46
C PRO A 46 1.03 -1.65 24.45
N THR A 47 1.60 -2.78 24.00
CA THR A 47 2.45 -3.64 24.84
C THR A 47 3.81 -3.01 25.17
N PHE A 48 4.27 -2.03 24.38
CA PHE A 48 5.57 -1.36 24.55
C PHE A 48 5.47 0.09 25.04
N ASP A 49 4.26 0.61 25.19
CA ASP A 49 3.98 1.96 25.63
C ASP A 49 2.61 2.01 26.34
N SER A 50 2.60 2.10 27.67
CA SER A 50 1.37 2.14 28.46
C SER A 50 0.52 3.40 28.22
N ASP A 51 1.17 4.49 27.81
CA ASP A 51 0.55 5.79 27.55
C ASP A 51 0.33 6.03 26.05
N TRP A 52 0.40 4.98 25.22
CA TRP A 52 0.29 5.05 23.75
C TRP A 52 -0.90 5.87 23.26
N ALA A 53 -2.05 5.74 23.94
CA ALA A 53 -3.28 6.43 23.58
C ALA A 53 -3.18 7.94 23.85
N GLN A 54 -2.48 8.34 24.92
CA GLN A 54 -2.20 9.74 25.21
C GLN A 54 -1.19 10.33 24.22
N HIS A 55 -0.19 9.53 23.82
CA HIS A 55 0.77 9.94 22.80
C HIS A 55 0.14 10.11 21.41
N GLY A 56 -0.92 9.37 21.08
CA GLY A 56 -1.72 9.57 19.86
C GLY A 56 -0.98 9.29 18.55
N PHE A 57 0.19 8.64 18.61
CA PHE A 57 1.00 8.34 17.42
C PHE A 57 0.33 7.32 16.51
N ILE A 58 -0.33 6.30 17.07
CA ILE A 58 -1.08 5.30 16.30
C ILE A 58 -2.24 5.97 15.54
N ASP A 59 -3.01 6.84 16.20
CA ASP A 59 -4.07 7.61 15.54
C ASP A 59 -3.54 8.50 14.43
N THR A 60 -2.36 9.10 14.66
CA THR A 60 -1.72 9.97 13.66
C THR A 60 -1.31 9.20 12.42
N VAL A 61 -0.62 8.05 12.55
CA VAL A 61 -0.25 7.24 11.37
C VAL A 61 -1.48 6.71 10.62
N MET A 62 -2.54 6.33 11.34
CA MET A 62 -3.78 5.85 10.72
C MET A 62 -4.49 6.94 9.93
N ARG A 63 -4.62 8.15 10.49
CA ARG A 63 -5.22 9.30 9.79
C ARG A 63 -4.41 9.69 8.56
N ASN A 64 -3.08 9.71 8.66
CA ASN A 64 -2.22 10.05 7.54
C ASN A 64 -2.37 9.03 6.40
N ALA A 65 -2.34 7.73 6.73
CA ALA A 65 -2.53 6.66 5.75
C ALA A 65 -3.93 6.74 5.08
N ALA A 66 -4.99 6.94 5.86
CA ALA A 66 -6.34 7.11 5.32
C ALA A 66 -6.44 8.32 4.39
N SER A 67 -5.92 9.47 4.81
CA SER A 67 -5.93 10.70 4.01
C SER A 67 -5.17 10.53 2.69
N TRP A 68 -4.06 9.77 2.71
CA TRP A 68 -3.31 9.46 1.50
C TRP A 68 -4.13 8.58 0.55
N VAL A 69 -4.72 7.49 1.05
CA VAL A 69 -5.56 6.59 0.25
C VAL A 69 -6.75 7.34 -0.37
N GLU A 70 -7.40 8.22 0.39
CA GLU A 70 -8.53 9.03 -0.08
C GLU A 70 -8.13 10.06 -1.16
N ALA A 71 -6.85 10.43 -1.22
CA ALA A 71 -6.32 11.37 -2.20
C ALA A 71 -5.79 10.71 -3.49
N GLN A 72 -5.88 9.38 -3.61
CA GLN A 72 -5.43 8.63 -4.80
C GLN A 72 -6.42 8.74 -5.97
#